data_AF-A0A2V8IDP5-F1
#
_entry.id   AF-A0A2V8IDP5-F1
#
_cell.length_a   1.000
_cell.length_b   1.000
_cell.length_c   1.000
_cell.angle_alpha   90.00
_cell.angle_beta   90.00
_cell.angle_gamma   90.00
#
_symmetry.space_group_name_H-M   'P 1'
#
loop_
_entity.id
_entity.type
_entity.pdbx_description
1 polymer ?
#
loop_
_entity_poly.entity_id
_entity_poly.type
_entity_poly.pdbx_seq_one_letter_code
_entity_poly.pdbx_strand_id
1 'polypeptide(L)'
;GMNAALIVIAPVDALEKLLVEEKYLLLAKHLLTVPAATTDLQFRIAEIEEVVRAHLPPEARRFPNWWANQKTGKRSQAFAWMAAGWLVSEIDVDADLVKFSRQNVEPGGEG
;
A
#
# COMPACT_ATOMS: atom_id res chain seq x y z
N GLY A 1 -0.40 -3.85 26.33
CA GLY A 1 -1.12 -4.68 25.35
C GLY A 1 -0.17 -4.98 24.22
N MET A 2 -0.16 -6.22 23.76
CA MET A 2 0.86 -6.83 22.88
C MET A 2 1.35 -5.91 21.75
N ASN A 3 2.66 -5.65 21.72
CA ASN A 3 3.34 -5.25 20.49
C ASN A 3 3.21 -6.43 19.51
N ALA A 4 2.16 -6.42 18.68
CA ALA A 4 2.17 -7.19 17.46
C ALA A 4 3.36 -6.67 16.67
N ALA A 5 4.46 -7.44 16.65
CA ALA A 5 5.55 -7.16 15.74
C ALA A 5 4.90 -6.94 14.37
N LEU A 6 5.12 -5.78 13.74
CA LEU A 6 4.68 -5.54 12.37
C LEU A 6 5.31 -6.66 11.54
N ILE A 7 4.55 -7.72 11.23
CA ILE A 7 5.02 -8.77 10.33
C ILE A 7 4.90 -8.16 8.94
N VAL A 8 5.99 -7.56 8.50
CA VAL A 8 6.14 -7.10 7.13
C VAL A 8 6.48 -8.32 6.29
N ILE A 9 5.60 -8.72 5.37
CA ILE A 9 5.73 -9.94 4.54
C ILE A 9 6.70 -9.71 3.37
N ALA A 10 7.67 -8.82 3.53
CA ALA A 10 8.37 -8.20 2.42
C ALA A 10 9.88 -8.42 2.51
N PRO A 11 10.57 -8.66 1.38
CA PRO A 11 12.02 -8.91 1.38
C PRO A 11 12.82 -7.67 1.84
N VAL A 12 14.00 -7.91 2.40
CA VAL A 12 14.87 -6.89 3.03
C VAL A 12 15.25 -5.77 2.05
N ASP A 13 15.64 -6.07 0.81
CA ASP A 13 16.00 -5.04 -0.19
C ASP A 13 14.84 -4.07 -0.48
N ALA A 14 13.61 -4.55 -0.36
CA ALA A 14 12.44 -3.75 -0.61
C ALA A 14 12.03 -2.92 0.63
N LEU A 15 12.37 -3.38 1.84
CA LEU A 15 12.34 -2.55 3.05
C LEU A 15 13.35 -1.40 2.96
N GLU A 16 14.57 -1.65 2.50
CA GLU A 16 15.59 -0.60 2.29
C GLU A 16 15.10 0.49 1.32
N LYS A 17 14.36 0.08 0.29
CA LYS A 17 13.77 1.01 -0.69
C LYS A 17 12.65 1.87 -0.11
N LEU A 18 11.85 1.37 0.84
CA LEU A 18 10.89 2.19 1.58
C LEU A 18 11.57 3.22 2.47
N LEU A 19 12.76 2.92 3.00
CA LEU A 19 13.53 3.88 3.79
C LEU A 19 14.07 5.03 2.92
N VAL A 20 14.29 4.82 1.62
CA VAL A 20 14.67 5.88 0.67
C VAL A 20 13.48 6.74 0.26
N GLU A 21 12.26 6.19 0.23
CA GLU A 21 11.03 6.93 -0.08
C GLU A 21 10.06 6.92 1.12
N GLU A 22 10.50 7.56 2.22
CA GLU A 22 9.84 7.54 3.55
C GLU A 22 8.34 7.85 3.51
N LYS A 23 7.87 8.65 2.55
CA LYS A 23 6.45 9.01 2.45
C LYS A 23 5.53 7.80 2.23
N TYR A 24 5.95 6.81 1.43
CA TYR A 24 5.12 5.61 1.21
C TYR A 24 5.16 4.65 2.41
N LEU A 25 6.20 4.72 3.24
CA LEU A 25 6.22 4.01 4.53
C LEU A 25 5.09 4.47 5.46
N LEU A 26 4.67 5.73 5.39
CA LEU A 26 3.53 6.24 6.16
C LEU A 26 2.22 5.57 5.74
N LEU A 27 2.01 5.33 4.44
CA LEU A 27 0.86 4.58 3.95
C LEU A 27 0.90 3.13 4.42
N ALA A 28 2.06 2.46 4.33
CA ALA A 28 2.22 1.09 4.84
C ALA A 28 1.88 1.01 6.34
N LYS A 29 2.40 1.94 7.15
CA LYS A 29 2.11 2.04 8.59
C LYS A 29 0.63 2.22 8.85
N HIS A 30 -0.03 3.14 8.13
CA HIS A 30 -1.46 3.37 8.26
C HIS A 30 -2.25 2.09 7.98
N LEU A 31 -1.97 1.42 6.87
CA LEU A 31 -2.65 0.18 6.46
C LEU A 31 -2.42 -0.99 7.44
N LEU A 32 -1.27 -1.05 8.11
CA LEU A 32 -0.98 -2.04 9.15
C LEU A 32 -1.79 -1.82 10.45
N THR A 33 -2.24 -0.59 10.70
CA THR A 33 -3.12 -0.29 11.86
C THR A 33 -4.59 -0.61 11.63
N VAL A 34 -4.97 -0.88 10.39
CA VAL A 34 -6.36 -1.21 10.04
C VAL A 34 -6.74 -2.55 10.69
N PRO A 35 -7.88 -2.63 11.41
CA PRO A 35 -8.33 -3.86 12.05
C PRO A 35 -8.38 -5.05 11.09
N ALA A 36 -8.04 -6.25 11.59
CA ALA A 36 -8.04 -7.46 10.77
C ALA A 36 -9.43 -7.85 10.23
N ALA A 37 -10.51 -7.41 10.89
CA ALA A 37 -11.88 -7.61 10.44
C ALA A 37 -12.25 -6.77 9.20
N THR A 38 -11.47 -5.74 8.88
CA THR A 38 -11.67 -4.91 7.69
C THR A 38 -10.93 -5.55 6.51
N THR A 39 -11.71 -5.99 5.52
CA THR A 39 -11.21 -6.64 4.29
C THR A 39 -11.04 -5.65 3.15
N ASP A 40 -11.79 -4.55 3.13
CA ASP A 40 -11.82 -3.59 2.04
C ASP A 40 -11.78 -2.16 2.59
N LEU A 41 -11.06 -1.30 1.88
CA LEU A 41 -10.94 0.13 2.16
C LEU A 41 -11.10 0.90 0.86
N GLN A 42 -11.72 2.06 0.96
CA GLN A 42 -11.77 3.03 -0.11
C GLN A 42 -11.16 4.33 0.39
N PHE A 43 -10.28 4.91 -0.42
CA PHE A 43 -9.70 6.21 -0.18
C PHE A 43 -9.94 7.11 -1.39
N ARG A 44 -10.07 8.41 -1.14
CA ARG A 44 -9.73 9.40 -2.15
C ARG A 44 -8.22 9.49 -2.30
N ILE A 45 -7.74 9.81 -3.51
CA ILE A 45 -6.30 10.00 -3.73
C ILE A 45 -5.78 11.13 -2.84
N ALA A 46 -6.58 12.18 -2.61
CA ALA A 46 -6.26 13.24 -1.65
C ALA A 46 -6.08 12.73 -0.20
N GLU A 47 -6.87 11.77 0.26
CA GLU A 47 -6.73 11.19 1.61
C GLU A 47 -5.43 10.41 1.74
N ILE A 48 -4.97 9.77 0.65
CA ILE A 48 -3.66 9.13 0.62
C ILE A 48 -2.55 10.16 0.68
N GLU A 49 -2.68 11.30 -0.01
CA GLU A 49 -1.72 12.41 0.07
C GLU A 49 -1.59 12.97 1.49
N GLU A 50 -2.70 13.03 2.25
CA GLU A 50 -2.69 13.40 3.66
C GLU A 50 -1.95 12.36 4.52
N VAL A 51 -2.20 11.07 4.29
CA VAL A 51 -1.52 9.97 5.00
C VAL A 51 -0.02 9.98 4.71
N VAL A 52 0.38 10.13 3.45
CA VAL A 52 1.80 10.16 3.05
C VAL A 52 2.45 11.53 3.29
N ARG A 53 1.67 12.54 3.70
CA ARG A 53 2.11 13.93 3.96
C ARG A 53 2.84 14.56 2.79
N ALA A 54 2.42 14.22 1.58
CA ALA A 54 3.04 14.66 0.34
C ALA A 54 2.06 14.51 -0.82
N HIS A 55 2.18 15.37 -1.81
CA HIS A 55 1.48 15.15 -3.08
C HIS A 55 2.01 13.90 -3.78
N LEU A 56 1.07 13.13 -4.31
CA LEU A 56 1.35 12.04 -5.22
C LEU A 56 1.77 12.62 -6.57
N PRO A 57 2.64 11.93 -7.31
CA PRO A 57 3.05 12.39 -8.62
C PRO A 57 1.84 12.45 -9.57
N PRO A 58 1.81 13.34 -10.56
CA PRO A 58 0.67 13.50 -11.48
C PRO A 58 0.22 12.18 -12.15
N GLU A 59 1.15 11.24 -12.33
CA GLU A 59 0.93 9.90 -12.84
C GLU A 59 -0.11 9.12 -12.04
N ALA A 60 -0.22 9.34 -10.73
CA ALA A 60 -1.23 8.67 -9.89
C ALA A 60 -2.67 9.00 -10.30
N ARG A 61 -2.89 10.17 -10.91
CA ARG A 61 -4.20 10.62 -11.42
C ARG A 61 -4.34 10.50 -12.93
N ARG A 62 -3.24 10.34 -13.66
CA ARG A 62 -3.24 10.23 -15.13
C ARG A 62 -3.25 8.80 -15.62
N PHE A 63 -2.63 7.89 -14.87
CA PHE A 63 -2.40 6.52 -15.32
C PHE A 63 -2.85 5.53 -14.25
N PRO A 64 -3.96 4.81 -14.46
CA PRO A 64 -4.42 3.76 -13.53
C PRO A 64 -3.35 2.71 -13.24
N ASN A 65 -2.45 2.44 -14.20
CA ASN A 65 -1.34 1.49 -14.03
C ASN A 65 -0.32 1.91 -12.96
N TRP A 66 -0.34 3.17 -12.50
CA TRP A 66 0.49 3.63 -11.40
C TRP A 66 0.13 2.91 -10.09
N TRP A 67 -1.13 2.51 -9.95
CA TRP A 67 -1.69 1.76 -8.82
C TRP A 67 -1.54 0.24 -8.95
N ALA A 68 -0.85 -0.25 -9.99
CA ALA A 68 -0.69 -1.69 -10.19
C ALA A 68 0.11 -2.36 -9.07
N ASN A 69 -0.34 -3.55 -8.64
CA ASN A 69 0.29 -4.37 -7.59
C ASN A 69 1.59 -5.06 -8.09
N GLN A 70 2.63 -4.27 -8.37
CA GLN A 70 3.89 -4.79 -8.92
C GLN A 70 4.90 -5.14 -7.83
N LYS A 71 5.34 -6.40 -7.80
CA LYS A 71 6.35 -6.92 -6.87
C LYS A 71 7.80 -6.60 -7.28
N THR A 72 8.04 -6.25 -8.55
CA THR A 72 9.39 -6.10 -9.12
C THR A 72 9.65 -4.68 -9.63
N GLY A 73 10.90 -4.21 -9.47
CA GLY A 73 11.38 -2.95 -10.04
C GLY A 73 11.30 -1.70 -9.14
N LYS A 74 11.46 -0.52 -9.75
CA LYS A 74 11.53 0.80 -9.07
C LYS A 74 10.15 1.38 -8.68
N ARG A 75 9.20 0.56 -8.23
CA ARG A 75 7.86 1.00 -7.78
C ARG A 75 7.72 0.98 -6.25
N SER A 76 8.25 1.99 -5.58
CA SER A 76 8.27 2.09 -4.11
C SER A 76 6.86 2.29 -3.52
N GLN A 77 5.95 2.89 -4.28
CA GLN A 77 4.55 3.05 -3.91
C GLN A 77 3.83 1.71 -3.76
N ALA A 78 3.93 0.83 -4.77
CA ALA A 78 3.17 -0.41 -4.79
C ALA A 78 3.56 -1.36 -3.68
N PHE A 79 4.86 -1.36 -3.41
CA PHE A 79 5.41 -2.12 -2.32
C PHE A 79 4.83 -1.71 -0.95
N ALA A 80 4.49 -0.43 -0.72
CA ALA A 80 3.99 0.00 0.58
C ALA A 80 2.66 -0.67 0.98
N TRP A 81 1.68 -0.73 0.08
CA TRP A 81 0.42 -1.41 0.39
C TRP A 81 0.58 -2.93 0.36
N MET A 82 1.36 -3.47 -0.57
CA MET A 82 1.62 -4.92 -0.66
C MET A 82 2.33 -5.47 0.58
N ALA A 83 3.34 -4.76 1.08
CA ALA A 83 4.08 -5.12 2.30
C ALA A 83 3.19 -5.07 3.56
N ALA A 84 2.14 -4.25 3.54
CA ALA A 84 1.11 -4.18 4.57
C ALA A 84 0.01 -5.23 4.42
N GLY A 85 0.09 -6.11 3.41
CA GLY A 85 -0.91 -7.15 3.14
C GLY A 85 -2.15 -6.64 2.41
N TRP A 86 -2.05 -5.53 1.69
CA TRP A 86 -3.13 -4.94 0.90
C TRP A 86 -2.79 -4.95 -0.59
N LEU A 87 -3.82 -5.05 -1.43
CA LEU A 87 -3.72 -4.93 -2.88
C LEU A 87 -4.71 -3.87 -3.35
N VAL A 88 -4.35 -3.09 -4.36
CA VAL A 88 -5.34 -2.27 -5.06
C VAL A 88 -6.26 -3.20 -5.85
N SER A 89 -7.56 -3.13 -5.58
CA SER A 89 -8.60 -3.91 -6.27
C SER A 89 -9.31 -3.10 -7.34
N GLU A 90 -9.43 -1.79 -7.16
CA GLU A 90 -10.10 -0.88 -8.10
C GLU A 90 -9.47 0.51 -8.03
N ILE A 91 -9.41 1.20 -9.17
CA ILE A 91 -8.99 2.59 -9.29
C ILE A 91 -9.92 3.30 -10.28
N ASP A 92 -10.53 4.39 -9.82
CA ASP A 92 -11.30 5.33 -10.61
C ASP A 92 -10.62 6.70 -10.54
N VAL A 93 -9.86 7.03 -11.59
CA VAL A 93 -9.10 8.29 -11.66
C VAL A 93 -10.00 9.50 -11.85
N ASP A 94 -11.17 9.32 -12.47
CA ASP A 94 -12.12 10.42 -12.72
C ASP A 94 -12.86 10.77 -11.43
N ALA A 95 -13.16 9.77 -10.60
CA ALA A 95 -13.74 9.96 -9.27
C ALA A 95 -12.70 10.27 -8.18
N ASP A 96 -11.39 10.24 -8.49
CA ASP A 96 -10.28 10.36 -7.53
C ASP A 96 -10.36 9.29 -6.41
N LEU A 97 -10.78 8.07 -6.74
CA LEU A 97 -11.03 6.98 -5.78
C LEU A 97 -10.16 5.75 -6.04
N VAL A 98 -9.61 5.17 -4.98
CA VAL A 98 -8.90 3.90 -5.02
C VAL A 98 -9.42 2.97 -3.94
N LYS A 99 -9.59 1.70 -4.29
CA LYS A 99 -9.99 0.64 -3.37
C LYS A 99 -8.83 -0.31 -3.11
N PHE A 100 -8.63 -0.63 -1.84
CA PHE A 100 -7.70 -1.66 -1.38
C PHE A 100 -8.49 -2.82 -0.81
N SER A 101 -8.05 -4.02 -1.13
CA SER A 101 -8.54 -5.25 -0.52
C SER A 101 -7.39 -5.97 0.16
N ARG A 102 -7.64 -6.48 1.37
CA ARG A 102 -6.65 -7.24 2.14
C ARG A 102 -6.35 -8.54 1.40
N GLN A 103 -5.08 -8.84 1.21
CA GLN A 103 -4.68 -10.12 0.65
C GLN A 103 -5.05 -11.20 1.67
N ASN A 104 -5.90 -12.15 1.28
CA ASN A 104 -6.14 -13.35 2.07
C ASN A 104 -4.89 -14.23 1.97
N VAL A 105 -3.84 -13.85 2.71
CA VAL A 105 -2.65 -14.69 2.87
C VAL A 105 -3.05 -15.77 3.86
N GLU A 106 -3.46 -16.93 3.35
CA GLU A 106 -3.48 -18.12 4.20
C GLU A 106 -2.07 -18.28 4.79
N PRO A 107 -1.95 -18.47 6.11
CA PRO A 107 -0.63 -18.59 6.74
C PRO A 107 0.02 -19.91 6.28
N GLY A 108 0.79 -19.85 5.19
CA GLY A 108 1.52 -21.01 4.65
C GLY A 108 1.78 -21.05 3.14
N GLY A 109 1.32 -20.07 2.35
CA GLY A 109 1.54 -20.09 0.90
C GLY A 109 2.90 -19.56 0.46
N GLU A 110 3.95 -20.37 0.55
CA GLU A 110 5.14 -20.21 -0.30
C GLU A 110 4.80 -20.70 -1.71
N GLY A 111 4.97 -19.83 -2.71
CA GLY A 111 4.80 -20.13 -4.13
C GLY A 111 5.80 -19.34 -4.96
#